data_AF-A0A949Z7D2-F1
#
_entry.id   AF-A0A949Z7D2-F1
#
_cell.length_a   1.000
_cell.length_b   1.000
_cell.length_c   1.000
_cell.angle_alpha   90.00
_cell.angle_beta   90.00
_cell.angle_gamma   90.00
#
_symmetry.space_group_name_H-M   'P 1'
#
loop_
_entity.id
_entity.type
_entity.pdbx_description
1 polymer ?
#
loop_
_entity_poly.entity_id
_entity_poly.type
_entity_poly.pdbx_seq_one_letter_code
_entity_poly.pdbx_strand_id
1 'polypeptide(L)'
;MNTVWILGDQLSLTNSALGAAQRQYDMILMVESRARGKVLRYHQQKLVLIYAAMRHFAAELEKAGWRVDYVPLEEGLTFESAARRHLEKFAPEKFVLAEPNSFFEADALTKLGRKLRLPVEFLPTAQFLCGREEFRRWAGASARLLMENHYRRMRSKTGFLMRDGKPVDNRWNFDSANRRTLRDWQKSGRSTPDLPRVTHD
;
A
#
# COMPACT_ATOMS: atom_id res chain seq x y z
N MET A 1 -15.05 10.88 17.49
CA MET A 1 -13.67 10.53 17.05
C MET A 1 -13.76 9.57 15.87
N ASN A 2 -12.76 9.55 14.98
CA ASN A 2 -12.66 8.57 13.90
C ASN A 2 -11.73 7.42 14.28
N THR A 3 -11.92 6.28 13.63
CA THR A 3 -10.95 5.19 13.65
C THR A 3 -10.28 5.06 12.29
N VAL A 4 -8.96 5.18 12.28
CA VAL A 4 -8.12 4.90 11.11
C VAL A 4 -7.79 3.42 11.10
N TRP A 5 -8.33 2.67 10.14
CA TRP A 5 -8.05 1.24 10.04
C TRP A 5 -6.92 1.01 9.02
N ILE A 6 -5.76 0.56 9.51
CA ILE A 6 -4.58 0.28 8.68
C ILE A 6 -4.53 -1.21 8.34
N LEU A 7 -4.47 -1.52 7.04
CA LEU A 7 -4.36 -2.89 6.54
C LEU A 7 -2.89 -3.35 6.49
N GLY A 8 -2.70 -4.68 6.49
CA GLY A 8 -1.37 -5.31 6.57
C GLY A 8 -0.44 -5.04 5.38
N ASP A 9 -0.97 -4.51 4.28
CA ASP A 9 -0.22 -4.08 3.10
C ASP A 9 -0.05 -2.55 3.01
N GLN A 10 -0.46 -1.79 4.02
CA GLN A 10 -0.48 -0.31 4.04
C GLN A 10 0.35 0.29 5.20
N LEU A 11 1.41 -0.42 5.60
CA LEU A 11 2.27 -0.12 6.76
C LEU A 11 3.28 1.00 6.44
N SER A 12 2.80 2.25 6.39
CA SER A 12 3.64 3.43 6.16
C SER A 12 3.16 4.62 6.99
N LEU A 13 4.10 5.39 7.54
CA LEU A 13 3.79 6.66 8.21
C LEU A 13 3.23 7.73 7.25
N THR A 14 3.43 7.56 5.94
CA THR A 14 2.85 8.42 4.90
C THR A 14 1.50 7.89 4.38
N ASN A 15 0.87 6.95 5.09
CA ASN A 15 -0.46 6.45 4.75
C ASN A 15 -1.47 7.61 4.74
N SER A 16 -2.27 7.72 3.68
CA SER A 16 -3.21 8.83 3.49
C SER A 16 -4.25 8.95 4.61
N ALA A 17 -4.75 7.82 5.13
CA ALA A 17 -5.70 7.83 6.24
C ALA A 17 -5.05 8.25 7.55
N LEU A 18 -3.77 7.92 7.75
CA LEU A 18 -2.99 8.42 8.87
C LEU A 18 -2.73 9.92 8.75
N GLY A 19 -2.41 10.41 7.55
CA GLY A 19 -2.17 11.83 7.27
C GLY A 19 -3.40 12.72 7.41
N ALA A 20 -4.61 12.17 7.23
CA ALA A 20 -5.87 12.88 7.41
C ALA A 20 -6.40 12.85 8.87
N ALA A 21 -5.78 12.07 9.75
CA ALA A 21 -6.26 11.85 11.10
C ALA A 21 -5.66 12.82 12.13
N GLN A 22 -6.40 13.07 13.20
CA GLN A 22 -5.97 13.91 14.31
C GLN A 22 -5.42 13.04 15.44
N ARG A 23 -4.09 13.01 15.57
CA ARG A 23 -3.36 12.12 16.50
C ARG A 23 -3.85 12.13 17.94
N GLN A 24 -4.30 13.28 18.44
CA GLN A 24 -4.77 13.44 19.81
C GLN A 24 -6.19 12.92 20.07
N TYR A 25 -6.98 12.67 19.03
CA TYR A 25 -8.39 12.27 19.14
C TYR A 25 -8.69 10.93 18.49
N ASP A 26 -8.13 10.67 17.31
CA ASP A 26 -8.42 9.50 16.51
C ASP A 26 -7.66 8.26 17.00
N MET A 27 -8.21 7.08 16.71
CA MET A 27 -7.64 5.80 17.09
C MET A 27 -7.17 5.04 15.85
N ILE A 28 -6.00 4.40 15.92
CA ILE A 28 -5.57 3.46 14.89
C ILE A 28 -6.11 2.07 15.23
N LEU A 29 -6.71 1.39 14.26
CA LEU A 29 -7.10 -0.01 14.35
C LEU A 29 -6.23 -0.85 13.41
N MET A 30 -5.65 -1.92 13.95
CA MET A 30 -4.93 -2.93 13.18
C MET A 30 -5.42 -4.32 13.60
N VAL A 31 -5.69 -5.21 12.65
CA VAL A 31 -6.29 -6.52 12.92
C VAL A 31 -5.56 -7.64 12.19
N GLU A 32 -4.94 -8.55 12.93
CA GLU A 32 -4.44 -9.81 12.37
C GLU A 32 -5.60 -10.79 12.20
N SER A 33 -6.02 -11.09 10.97
CA SER A 33 -7.11 -12.07 10.73
C SER A 33 -6.62 -13.34 10.03
N ARG A 34 -6.83 -14.48 10.70
CA ARG A 34 -6.60 -15.81 10.11
C ARG A 34 -7.55 -16.08 8.94
N ALA A 35 -8.82 -15.65 9.07
CA ALA A 35 -9.80 -15.78 7.98
C ALA A 35 -9.32 -15.03 6.72
N ARG A 36 -8.75 -13.83 6.88
CA ARG A 36 -8.14 -13.09 5.78
C ARG A 36 -6.93 -13.81 5.18
N GLY A 37 -6.06 -14.34 6.03
CA GLY A 37 -4.90 -15.15 5.63
C GLY A 37 -5.25 -16.46 4.92
N LYS A 38 -6.52 -16.90 4.97
CA LYS A 38 -7.03 -18.11 4.30
C LYS A 38 -7.83 -17.84 3.02
N VAL A 39 -8.06 -16.57 2.65
CA VAL A 39 -8.80 -16.23 1.42
C VAL A 39 -8.11 -16.80 0.17
N LEU A 40 -6.78 -16.91 0.20
CA LEU A 40 -5.98 -17.61 -0.80
C LEU A 40 -5.00 -18.54 -0.08
N ARG A 41 -4.40 -19.47 -0.84
CA ARG A 41 -3.32 -20.34 -0.35
C ARG A 41 -2.00 -19.58 -0.32
N TYR A 42 -1.87 -18.63 0.60
CA TYR A 42 -0.63 -17.85 0.76
C TYR A 42 0.50 -18.73 1.31
N HIS A 43 1.73 -18.43 0.86
CA HIS A 43 2.92 -19.04 1.43
C HIS A 43 3.08 -18.65 2.91
N GLN A 44 3.53 -19.58 3.75
CA GLN A 44 3.66 -19.33 5.20
C GLN A 44 4.60 -18.15 5.49
N GLN A 45 5.72 -18.03 4.78
CA GLN A 45 6.63 -16.88 4.92
C GLN A 45 5.97 -15.53 4.61
N LYS A 46 5.01 -15.49 3.66
CA LYS A 46 4.27 -14.25 3.37
C LYS A 46 3.39 -13.85 4.57
N LEU A 47 2.71 -14.82 5.18
CA LEU A 47 1.87 -14.57 6.36
C LEU A 47 2.72 -14.11 7.54
N VAL A 48 3.84 -14.79 7.80
CA VAL A 48 4.81 -14.40 8.84
C VAL A 48 5.32 -12.98 8.60
N LEU A 49 5.72 -12.65 7.36
CA LEU A 49 6.18 -11.31 7.00
C LEU A 49 5.12 -10.25 7.31
N ILE A 50 3.88 -10.46 6.86
CA ILE A 50 2.79 -9.48 7.04
C ILE A 50 2.49 -9.28 8.54
N TYR A 51 2.30 -10.36 9.30
CA TYR A 51 1.96 -10.26 10.71
C TYR A 51 3.11 -9.66 11.53
N ALA A 52 4.35 -10.09 11.29
CA ALA A 52 5.51 -9.48 11.94
C ALA A 52 5.60 -7.98 11.60
N ALA A 53 5.51 -7.61 10.32
CA ALA A 53 5.55 -6.20 9.91
C ALA A 53 4.43 -5.38 10.57
N MET A 54 3.21 -5.92 10.67
CA MET A 54 2.09 -5.27 11.35
C MET A 54 2.40 -4.99 12.82
N ARG A 55 2.98 -5.94 13.55
CA ARG A 55 3.35 -5.78 14.96
C ARG A 55 4.41 -4.70 15.15
N HIS A 56 5.46 -4.74 14.31
CA HIS A 56 6.53 -3.75 14.34
C HIS A 56 6.01 -2.35 13.98
N PHE A 57 5.12 -2.25 12.99
CA PHE A 57 4.51 -0.98 12.60
C PHE A 57 3.56 -0.43 13.66
N ALA A 58 2.80 -1.27 14.36
CA ALA A 58 2.00 -0.84 15.51
C ALA A 58 2.88 -0.20 16.60
N ALA A 59 4.00 -0.84 16.94
CA ALA A 59 4.97 -0.28 17.89
C ALA A 59 5.63 1.02 17.37
N GLU A 60 5.86 1.14 16.06
CA GLU A 60 6.36 2.37 15.44
C GLU A 60 5.33 3.52 15.54
N LEU A 61 4.05 3.22 15.32
CA LEU A 61 2.95 4.19 15.47
C LEU A 61 2.82 4.66 16.93
N GLU A 62 2.88 3.74 17.90
CA GLU A 62 2.86 4.08 19.33
C GLU A 62 4.03 5.00 19.70
N LYS A 63 5.25 4.69 19.22
CA LYS A 63 6.43 5.55 19.40
C LYS A 63 6.27 6.93 18.75
N ALA A 64 5.56 7.00 17.63
CA ALA A 64 5.21 8.26 16.97
C ALA A 64 4.05 9.02 17.67
N GLY A 65 3.53 8.50 18.78
CA GLY A 65 2.51 9.13 19.62
C GLY A 65 1.08 8.83 19.21
N TRP A 66 0.85 7.82 18.36
CA TRP A 66 -0.49 7.38 18.02
C TRP A 66 -1.08 6.47 19.09
N ARG A 67 -2.41 6.54 19.25
CA ARG A 67 -3.18 5.56 20.02
C ARG A 67 -3.51 4.40 19.09
N VAL A 68 -3.14 3.18 19.46
CA VAL A 68 -3.30 1.99 18.63
C VAL A 68 -4.13 0.94 19.38
N ASP A 69 -5.24 0.51 18.78
CA ASP A 69 -5.96 -0.72 19.13
C ASP A 69 -5.47 -1.83 18.19
N TYR A 70 -4.49 -2.58 18.67
CA TYR A 70 -3.93 -3.72 17.96
C TYR A 70 -4.66 -5.00 18.36
N VAL A 71 -5.33 -5.65 17.41
CA VAL A 71 -6.02 -6.92 17.61
C VAL A 71 -5.14 -8.06 17.08
N PRO A 72 -4.52 -8.86 17.98
CA PRO A 72 -3.61 -9.93 17.59
C PRO A 72 -4.36 -11.13 16.98
N LEU A 73 -3.59 -12.02 16.35
CA LEU A 73 -4.11 -13.21 15.70
C LEU A 73 -4.75 -14.16 16.72
N GLU A 74 -6.05 -14.37 16.58
CA GLU A 74 -6.84 -15.30 17.39
C GLU A 74 -7.59 -16.30 16.51
N GLU A 75 -7.84 -17.51 17.03
CA GLU A 75 -8.64 -18.51 16.33
C GLU A 75 -10.09 -18.04 16.20
N GLY A 76 -10.67 -18.20 15.01
CA GLY A 76 -12.03 -17.73 14.72
C GLY A 76 -12.18 -16.21 14.55
N LEU A 77 -11.11 -15.42 14.76
CA LEU A 77 -11.18 -13.97 14.60
C LEU A 77 -11.35 -13.55 13.13
N THR A 78 -12.42 -12.79 12.90
CA THR A 78 -12.73 -12.13 11.63
C THR A 78 -12.61 -10.62 11.77
N PHE A 79 -12.52 -9.92 10.64
CA PHE A 79 -12.64 -8.45 10.63
C PHE A 79 -13.96 -7.98 11.24
N GLU A 80 -15.05 -8.72 11.07
CA GLU A 80 -16.33 -8.35 11.69
C GLU A 80 -16.28 -8.44 13.22
N SER A 81 -15.81 -9.57 13.76
CA SER A 81 -15.73 -9.74 15.22
C SER A 81 -14.74 -8.75 15.84
N ALA A 82 -13.62 -8.47 15.17
CA ALA A 82 -12.66 -7.47 15.63
C ALA A 82 -13.26 -6.05 15.61
N ALA A 83 -13.95 -5.68 14.53
CA ALA A 83 -14.61 -4.39 14.42
C ALA A 83 -15.72 -4.21 15.46
N ARG A 84 -16.49 -5.27 15.79
CA ARG A 84 -17.48 -5.22 16.88
C ARG A 84 -16.84 -4.96 18.23
N ARG A 85 -15.78 -5.71 18.57
CA ARG A 85 -15.00 -5.48 19.80
C ARG A 85 -14.45 -4.05 19.86
N HIS A 86 -13.97 -3.51 18.74
CA HIS A 86 -13.48 -2.15 18.64
C HIS A 86 -14.60 -1.11 18.87
N LEU A 87 -15.77 -1.32 18.25
CA LEU A 87 -16.94 -0.46 18.42
C LEU A 87 -17.41 -0.40 19.87
N GLU A 88 -17.45 -1.55 20.56
CA GLU A 88 -17.82 -1.63 21.98
C GLU A 88 -16.86 -0.85 22.88
N LYS A 89 -15.56 -0.85 22.56
CA LYS A 89 -14.54 -0.16 23.35
C LYS A 89 -14.51 1.35 23.12
N PHE A 90 -14.74 1.80 21.88
CA PHE A 90 -14.37 3.15 21.47
C PHE A 90 -15.47 3.97 20.79
N ALA A 91 -16.57 3.33 20.36
CA ALA A 91 -17.71 3.98 19.70
C ALA A 91 -17.31 5.07 18.67
N PRO A 92 -16.46 4.76 17.67
CA PRO A 92 -16.06 5.73 16.66
C PRO A 92 -17.25 6.18 15.80
N GLU A 93 -17.13 7.35 15.18
CA GLU A 93 -18.12 7.90 14.26
C GLU A 93 -18.06 7.26 12.86
N LYS A 94 -16.86 6.85 12.43
CA LYS A 94 -16.60 6.19 11.15
C LYS A 94 -15.26 5.45 11.14
N PHE A 95 -15.11 4.52 10.19
CA PHE A 95 -13.81 4.01 9.77
C PHE A 95 -13.26 4.81 8.60
N VAL A 96 -11.99 5.17 8.66
CA VAL A 96 -11.24 5.84 7.59
C VAL A 96 -10.08 4.94 7.19
N LEU A 97 -9.93 4.65 5.89
CA LEU A 97 -8.87 3.80 5.36
C LEU A 97 -8.27 4.42 4.10
N ALA A 98 -7.01 4.11 3.81
CA ALA A 98 -6.52 4.25 2.45
C ALA A 98 -7.20 3.20 1.57
N GLU A 99 -7.50 3.55 0.31
CA GLU A 99 -8.11 2.64 -0.67
C GLU A 99 -7.42 1.26 -0.65
N PRO A 100 -8.16 0.16 -0.43
CA PRO A 100 -7.59 -1.18 -0.49
C PRO A 100 -7.06 -1.52 -1.88
N ASN A 101 -6.01 -2.34 -1.92
CA ASN A 101 -5.40 -2.81 -3.18
C ASN A 101 -6.18 -3.95 -3.84
N SER A 102 -7.24 -4.44 -3.19
CA SER A 102 -8.12 -5.49 -3.70
C SER A 102 -9.57 -4.99 -3.79
N PHE A 103 -10.20 -5.19 -4.96
CA PHE A 103 -11.62 -4.92 -5.14
C PHE A 103 -12.50 -5.68 -4.13
N PHE A 104 -12.19 -6.97 -3.92
CA PHE A 104 -12.94 -7.81 -2.98
C PHE A 104 -12.80 -7.33 -1.53
N GLU A 105 -11.65 -6.75 -1.16
CA GLU A 105 -11.45 -6.20 0.19
C GLU A 105 -12.20 -4.89 0.39
N ALA A 106 -12.16 -3.99 -0.60
CA ALA A 106 -12.94 -2.76 -0.58
C ALA A 106 -14.46 -3.04 -0.48
N ASP A 107 -14.95 -4.02 -1.26
CA ASP A 107 -16.35 -4.46 -1.19
C ASP A 107 -16.70 -5.10 0.17
N ALA A 108 -15.83 -5.97 0.70
CA ALA A 108 -16.04 -6.61 2.00
C ALA A 108 -16.08 -5.58 3.15
N LEU A 109 -15.18 -4.59 3.15
CA LEU A 109 -15.15 -3.52 4.14
C LEU A 109 -16.36 -2.59 4.02
N THR A 110 -16.79 -2.27 2.79
CA THR A 110 -18.02 -1.49 2.55
C THR A 110 -19.24 -2.22 3.10
N LYS A 111 -19.36 -3.52 2.81
CA LYS A 111 -20.44 -4.37 3.34
C LYS A 111 -20.40 -4.48 4.86
N LEU A 112 -19.19 -4.57 5.43
CA LEU A 112 -18.99 -4.58 6.87
C LEU A 112 -19.51 -3.28 7.51
N GLY A 113 -19.14 -2.11 6.97
CA GLY A 113 -19.66 -0.81 7.43
C GLY A 113 -21.19 -0.75 7.44
N ARG A 114 -21.84 -1.19 6.34
CA ARG A 114 -23.31 -1.28 6.26
C ARG A 114 -23.89 -2.21 7.32
N LYS A 115 -23.29 -3.38 7.54
CA LYS A 115 -23.72 -4.36 8.55
C LYS A 115 -23.59 -3.83 9.97
N LEU A 116 -22.55 -3.04 10.24
CA LEU A 116 -22.28 -2.41 11.53
C LEU A 116 -23.02 -1.08 11.72
N ARG A 117 -23.70 -0.57 10.69
CA ARG A 117 -24.27 0.79 10.64
C ARG A 117 -23.22 1.87 10.95
N LEU A 118 -22.00 1.66 10.49
CA LEU A 118 -20.87 2.58 10.65
C LEU A 118 -20.36 3.01 9.27
N PRO A 119 -20.25 4.32 8.98
CA PRO A 119 -19.66 4.79 7.74
C PRO A 119 -18.22 4.28 7.56
N VAL A 120 -17.89 3.93 6.31
CA VAL A 120 -16.54 3.57 5.88
C VAL A 120 -16.13 4.53 4.77
N GLU A 121 -15.06 5.28 5.02
CA GLU A 121 -14.49 6.25 4.09
C GLU A 121 -13.16 5.72 3.55
N PHE A 122 -13.00 5.76 2.22
CA PHE A 122 -11.75 5.45 1.55
C PHE A 122 -11.10 6.72 1.04
N LEU A 123 -9.85 6.95 1.43
CA LEU A 123 -9.00 8.02 0.90
C LEU A 123 -8.05 7.47 -0.16
N PRO A 124 -7.70 8.26 -1.20
CA PRO A 124 -6.74 7.84 -2.21
C PRO A 124 -5.43 7.35 -1.59
N THR A 125 -4.95 6.19 -2.02
CA THR A 125 -3.70 5.62 -1.48
C THR A 125 -2.45 6.39 -1.96
N ALA A 126 -1.49 6.61 -1.05
CA ALA A 126 -0.19 7.20 -1.36
C ALA A 126 0.84 6.17 -1.89
N GLN A 127 0.45 4.90 -2.08
CA GLN A 127 1.36 3.83 -2.51
C GLN A 127 1.74 3.88 -3.98
N PHE A 128 1.03 4.66 -4.80
CA PHE A 128 1.22 4.70 -6.25
C PHE A 128 1.44 6.13 -6.76
N LEU A 129 2.34 6.27 -7.74
CA LEU A 129 2.61 7.54 -8.44
C LEU A 129 1.42 8.04 -9.29
N CYS A 130 0.52 7.12 -9.64
CA CYS A 130 -0.67 7.37 -10.44
C CYS A 130 -1.86 6.76 -9.71
N GLY A 131 -2.76 7.62 -9.21
CA GLY A 131 -3.99 7.18 -8.54
C GLY A 131 -5.02 6.62 -9.52
N ARG A 132 -6.06 5.94 -8.99
CA ARG A 132 -7.12 5.31 -9.81
C ARG A 132 -7.83 6.31 -10.73
N GLU A 133 -8.21 7.47 -10.18
CA GLU A 133 -8.89 8.54 -10.93
C GLU A 133 -8.02 9.09 -12.06
N GLU A 134 -6.74 9.29 -11.79
CA GLU A 134 -5.79 9.79 -12.78
C GLU A 134 -5.55 8.76 -13.89
N PHE A 135 -5.39 7.49 -13.53
CA PHE A 135 -5.25 6.41 -14.49
C PHE A 135 -6.50 6.31 -15.36
N ARG A 136 -7.71 6.39 -14.77
CA ARG A 136 -8.98 6.34 -15.50
C ARG A 136 -9.10 7.48 -16.51
N ARG A 137 -8.76 8.72 -16.11
CA ARG A 137 -8.75 9.88 -17.03
C ARG A 137 -7.82 9.67 -18.21
N TRP A 138 -6.63 9.10 -17.97
CA TRP A 138 -5.67 8.83 -19.04
C TRP A 138 -6.10 7.68 -19.95
N ALA A 139 -6.63 6.60 -19.39
CA ALA A 139 -7.13 5.48 -20.17
C ALA A 139 -8.32 5.90 -21.05
N GLY A 140 -9.20 6.76 -20.51
CA GLY A 140 -10.38 7.27 -21.23
C GLY A 140 -11.20 6.15 -21.85
N ALA A 141 -11.61 6.34 -23.11
CA ALA A 141 -12.26 5.32 -23.92
C ALA A 141 -11.29 4.59 -24.87
N SER A 142 -9.98 4.63 -24.60
CA SER A 142 -8.99 4.05 -25.51
C SER A 142 -9.15 2.54 -25.63
N ALA A 143 -9.28 2.05 -26.87
CA ALA A 143 -9.33 0.62 -27.17
C ALA A 143 -7.97 -0.08 -26.98
N ARG A 144 -6.86 0.68 -26.88
CA ARG A 144 -5.52 0.13 -26.73
C ARG A 144 -4.74 0.88 -25.64
N LEU A 145 -4.41 0.18 -24.58
CA LEU A 145 -3.59 0.68 -23.47
C LEU A 145 -2.18 0.08 -23.56
N LEU A 146 -1.22 0.91 -23.97
CA LEU A 146 0.19 0.51 -24.03
C LEU A 146 0.94 1.04 -22.82
N MET A 147 1.69 0.16 -22.15
CA MET A 147 2.54 0.53 -21.00
C MET A 147 3.54 1.63 -21.39
N GLU A 148 4.13 1.57 -22.59
CA GLU A 148 5.09 2.57 -23.06
C GLU A 148 4.51 4.00 -23.05
N ASN A 149 3.29 4.19 -23.52
CA ASN A 149 2.65 5.51 -23.53
C ASN A 149 2.39 6.02 -22.11
N HIS A 150 1.95 5.13 -21.22
CA HIS A 150 1.76 5.47 -19.81
C HIS A 150 3.08 5.81 -19.13
N TYR A 151 4.12 5.01 -19.37
CA TYR A 151 5.47 5.20 -18.83
C TYR A 151 6.08 6.53 -19.25
N ARG A 152 6.02 6.89 -20.54
CA ARG A 152 6.51 8.20 -21.03
C ARG A 152 5.79 9.35 -20.35
N ARG A 153 4.45 9.25 -20.22
CA ARG A 153 3.64 10.23 -19.47
C ARG A 153 4.09 10.34 -18.02
N MET A 154 4.28 9.21 -17.33
CA MET A 154 4.70 9.20 -15.93
C MET A 154 6.10 9.78 -15.74
N ARG A 155 7.06 9.45 -16.61
CA ARG A 155 8.40 10.08 -16.65
C ARG A 155 8.32 11.60 -16.80
N SER A 156 7.53 12.10 -17.75
CA SER A 156 7.35 13.54 -17.94
C SER A 156 6.68 14.20 -16.72
N LYS A 157 5.71 13.54 -16.10
CA LYS A 157 5.02 14.03 -14.90
C LYS A 157 5.95 14.10 -13.69
N THR A 158 6.75 13.07 -13.45
CA THR A 158 7.60 12.97 -12.24
C THR A 158 8.96 13.62 -12.41
N GLY A 159 9.39 13.89 -13.65
CA GLY A 159 10.74 14.37 -13.95
C GLY A 159 11.83 13.29 -13.84
N PHE A 160 11.47 12.05 -13.53
CA PHE A 160 12.46 10.97 -13.39
C PHE A 160 13.19 10.73 -14.71
N LEU A 161 14.52 10.82 -14.68
CA LEU A 161 15.38 10.70 -15.86
C LEU A 161 14.93 11.60 -17.01
N MET A 162 14.56 12.83 -16.68
CA MET A 162 14.25 13.90 -17.63
C MET A 162 15.27 15.04 -17.50
N ARG A 163 15.65 15.66 -18.61
CA ARG A 163 16.49 16.86 -18.68
C ARG A 163 15.94 17.76 -19.78
N ASP A 164 15.66 19.03 -19.44
CA ASP A 164 15.13 20.03 -20.37
C ASP A 164 13.90 19.54 -21.17
N GLY A 165 12.97 18.87 -20.47
CA GLY A 165 11.75 18.32 -21.06
C GLY A 165 11.96 17.07 -21.95
N LYS A 166 13.19 16.58 -22.10
CA LYS A 166 13.53 15.37 -22.88
C LYS A 166 13.96 14.23 -21.97
N PRO A 167 13.78 12.97 -22.39
CA PRO A 167 14.39 11.86 -21.67
C PRO A 167 15.91 12.00 -21.67
N VAL A 168 16.57 11.67 -20.56
CA VAL A 168 18.04 11.55 -20.52
C VAL A 168 18.52 10.65 -21.66
N ASP A 169 19.65 11.02 -22.28
CA ASP A 169 20.23 10.37 -23.46
C ASP A 169 19.31 10.32 -24.70
N ASN A 170 18.29 11.18 -24.76
CA ASN A 170 17.30 11.24 -25.83
C ASN A 170 16.57 9.92 -26.10
N ARG A 171 16.52 9.02 -25.11
CA ARG A 171 15.89 7.70 -25.23
C ARG A 171 14.93 7.43 -24.09
N TRP A 172 13.71 7.04 -24.44
CA TRP A 172 12.71 6.64 -23.46
C TRP A 172 13.03 5.28 -22.84
N ASN A 173 13.52 4.33 -23.64
CA ASN A 173 13.69 2.95 -23.22
C ASN A 173 15.02 2.34 -23.72
N PHE A 174 15.67 1.58 -22.84
CA PHE A 174 16.90 0.82 -23.07
C PHE A 174 16.69 -0.70 -22.96
N ASP A 175 15.44 -1.18 -22.91
CA ASP A 175 15.07 -2.59 -22.73
C ASP A 175 15.80 -3.53 -23.69
N SER A 176 15.91 -3.16 -24.97
CA SER A 176 16.63 -3.98 -25.96
C SER A 176 18.12 -4.16 -25.65
N ALA A 177 18.76 -3.21 -24.96
CA ALA A 177 20.15 -3.31 -24.55
C ALA A 177 20.34 -4.17 -23.27
N ASN A 178 19.25 -4.43 -22.54
CA ASN A 178 19.27 -5.07 -21.22
C ASN A 178 18.88 -6.56 -21.25
N ARG A 179 19.01 -7.22 -22.41
CA ARG A 179 18.65 -8.64 -22.60
C ARG A 179 19.84 -9.60 -22.61
N ARG A 180 21.04 -9.11 -22.30
CA ARG A 180 22.25 -9.94 -22.22
C ARG A 180 22.15 -10.93 -21.07
N THR A 181 22.65 -12.14 -21.26
CA THR A 181 22.67 -13.17 -20.21
C THR A 181 23.79 -12.93 -19.21
N LEU A 182 23.73 -13.59 -18.05
CA LEU A 182 24.83 -13.62 -17.10
C LEU A 182 26.14 -14.12 -17.74
N ARG A 183 26.06 -15.09 -18.65
CA ARG A 183 27.23 -15.60 -19.39
C ARG A 183 27.84 -14.53 -20.29
N ASP A 184 27.02 -13.74 -20.99
CA ASP A 184 27.50 -12.64 -21.83
C ASP A 184 28.18 -11.56 -20.98
N TRP A 185 27.64 -11.31 -19.78
CA TRP A 185 28.26 -10.40 -18.82
C TRP A 185 29.61 -10.91 -18.31
N GLN A 186 29.71 -12.18 -17.90
CA GLN A 186 30.97 -12.80 -17.45
C GLN A 186 32.06 -12.75 -18.54
N LYS A 187 31.69 -13.03 -19.80
CA LYS A 187 32.62 -12.93 -20.95
C LYS A 187 33.10 -11.51 -21.23
N SER A 188 32.31 -10.50 -20.87
CA SER A 188 32.68 -9.10 -21.10
C SER A 188 33.81 -8.59 -20.22
N GLY A 189 34.23 -9.35 -19.20
CA GLY A 189 35.27 -8.96 -18.26
C GLY A 189 34.92 -7.76 -17.39
N ARG A 190 33.65 -7.31 -17.39
CA ARG A 190 33.18 -6.22 -16.53
C ARG A 190 33.15 -6.68 -15.07
N SER A 191 33.64 -5.82 -14.17
CA SER A 191 33.49 -6.04 -12.74
C SER A 191 32.05 -5.81 -12.31
N THR A 192 31.63 -6.49 -11.23
CA THR A 192 30.39 -6.16 -10.55
C THR A 192 30.53 -4.73 -10.00
N PRO A 193 29.60 -3.81 -10.30
CA PRO A 193 29.60 -2.53 -9.63
C PRO A 193 29.39 -2.74 -8.13
N ASP A 194 30.01 -1.88 -7.32
CA ASP A 194 29.78 -1.91 -5.88
C ASP A 194 28.29 -1.78 -5.57
N LEU A 195 27.81 -2.52 -4.57
CA LEU A 195 26.46 -2.32 -4.09
C LEU A 195 26.33 -0.87 -3.61
N PRO A 196 25.25 -0.17 -3.97
CA PRO A 196 25.03 1.18 -3.48
C PRO A 196 25.03 1.15 -1.95
N ARG A 197 25.80 2.06 -1.34
CA ARG A 197 25.74 2.25 0.11
C ARG A 197 24.44 2.98 0.42
N VAL A 198 23.51 2.28 1.03
CA VAL A 198 22.27 2.89 1.54
C VAL A 198 22.66 3.69 2.78
N THR A 199 22.69 5.02 2.66
CA THR A 199 22.66 5.89 3.83
C THR A 199 21.22 6.00 4.27
N HIS A 200 20.94 5.63 5.51
CA HIS A 200 19.66 5.97 6.13
C HIS A 200 19.79 7.42 6.61
N ASP A 201 18.96 8.28 6.03
CA ASP A 201 18.75 9.66 6.51
C ASP A 201 18.01 9.65 7.85
#